data_AF-Q68QY4-F1
#
_entry.id   AF-Q68QY4-F1
#
_cell.length_a   1.000
_cell.length_b   1.000
_cell.length_c   1.000
_cell.angle_alpha   90.00
_cell.angle_beta   90.00
_cell.angle_gamma   90.00
#
_symmetry.space_group_name_H-M   'P 1'
#
loop_
_entity.id
_entity.type
_entity.pdbx_description
1 polymer ?
#
loop_
_entity_poly.entity_id
_entity_poly.type
_entity_poly.pdbx_seq_one_letter_code
_entity_poly.pdbx_strand_id
1 'polypeptide(L)'
;YVPQILMPALRQLEEAFVSAQKDPEFQAQFNDLLKNYAGRPTALTKCQNITAGTKTTLYLKREDLLHGGAHKTNQVLGQALLAKRMGKTEIIAETGAGQHGVASALASALLGLKCRIYMGAKDVERQSPNVFRMRLMGAEVIPVHSGSATLKDACNEALRDWSGSYETAHYMLGT
;
A
#
# COMPACT_ATOMS: atom_id res chain seq x y z
N TYR A 1 -15.03 -8.84 9.83
CA TYR A 1 -15.23 -9.04 11.27
C TYR A 1 -13.89 -8.94 11.97
N VAL A 2 -13.76 -8.04 12.94
CA VAL A 2 -12.52 -7.82 13.71
C VAL A 2 -12.81 -7.92 15.20
N PRO A 3 -11.79 -8.13 16.05
CA PRO A 3 -11.92 -8.01 17.50
C PRO A 3 -12.45 -6.63 17.91
N GLN A 4 -13.24 -6.59 19.00
CA GLN A 4 -13.89 -5.36 19.50
C GLN A 4 -12.91 -4.21 19.76
N ILE A 5 -11.68 -4.53 20.16
CA ILE A 5 -10.62 -3.55 20.43
C ILE A 5 -10.22 -2.71 19.21
N LEU A 6 -10.44 -3.21 17.98
CA LEU A 6 -10.14 -2.48 16.73
C LEU A 6 -11.31 -1.63 16.22
N MET A 7 -12.51 -1.77 16.81
CA MET A 7 -13.68 -1.01 16.36
C MET A 7 -13.51 0.52 16.45
N PRO A 8 -12.88 1.09 17.50
CA PRO A 8 -12.61 2.53 17.54
C PRO A 8 -11.72 3.00 16.39
N ALA A 9 -10.67 2.23 16.08
CA ALA A 9 -9.74 2.56 15.00
C ALA A 9 -10.43 2.53 13.62
N LEU A 10 -11.29 1.53 13.38
CA LEU A 10 -12.06 1.45 12.14
C LEU A 10 -13.07 2.59 11.99
N ARG A 11 -13.76 2.97 13.08
CA ARG A 11 -14.71 4.10 13.06
C ARG A 11 -13.99 5.43 12.82
N GLN A 12 -12.85 5.65 13.47
CA GLN A 12 -12.01 6.83 13.22
C GLN A 12 -11.58 6.90 11.75
N LEU A 13 -11.14 5.78 11.18
CA LEU A 13 -10.74 5.68 9.78
C LEU A 13 -11.92 5.98 8.83
N GLU A 14 -13.09 5.39 9.08
CA GLU A 14 -14.29 5.63 8.28
C GLU A 14 -14.71 7.11 8.31
N GLU A 15 -14.73 7.73 9.49
CA GLU A 15 -15.06 9.14 9.65
C GLU A 15 -14.05 10.05 8.92
N ALA A 16 -12.75 9.78 9.08
CA ALA A 16 -11.69 10.52 8.40
C ALA A 16 -11.77 10.38 6.88
N PHE A 17 -12.07 9.17 6.39
CA PHE A 17 -12.28 8.90 4.97
C PHE A 17 -13.49 9.66 4.42
N VAL A 18 -14.65 9.58 5.07
CA VAL A 18 -15.87 10.29 4.64
C VAL A 18 -15.66 11.80 4.63
N SER A 19 -14.93 12.33 5.62
CA SER A 19 -14.53 13.74 5.66
C SER A 19 -13.63 14.10 4.48
N ALA A 20 -12.57 13.33 4.25
CA ALA A 20 -11.60 13.56 3.17
C ALA A 20 -12.20 13.45 1.76
N GLN A 21 -13.21 12.60 1.57
CA GLN A 21 -13.92 12.48 0.31
C GLN A 21 -14.72 13.74 -0.07
N LYS A 22 -15.13 14.53 0.93
CA LYS A 22 -15.88 15.79 0.74
C LYS A 22 -14.98 17.03 0.74
N ASP A 23 -13.70 16.86 1.06
CA ASP A 23 -12.72 17.93 1.21
C ASP A 23 -11.99 18.19 -0.12
N PRO A 24 -12.22 19.34 -0.79
CA PRO A 24 -11.58 19.65 -2.07
C PRO A 24 -10.06 19.76 -1.98
N GLU A 25 -9.51 20.17 -0.84
CA GLU A 25 -8.06 20.29 -0.67
C GLU A 25 -7.40 18.90 -0.62
N PHE A 26 -8.04 17.95 0.10
CA PHE A 26 -7.60 16.56 0.12
C PHE A 26 -7.64 15.96 -1.29
N GLN A 27 -8.73 16.17 -2.04
CA GLN A 27 -8.86 15.66 -3.40
C GLN A 27 -7.82 16.31 -4.34
N ALA A 28 -7.55 17.60 -4.21
CA ALA A 28 -6.54 18.29 -4.99
C ALA A 28 -5.13 17.73 -4.71
N GLN A 29 -4.79 17.55 -3.44
CA GLN A 29 -3.50 16.98 -3.03
C GLN A 29 -3.34 15.54 -3.51
N PHE A 30 -4.38 14.70 -3.39
CA PHE A 30 -4.32 13.32 -3.85
C PHE A 30 -4.15 13.25 -5.37
N ASN A 31 -4.90 14.07 -6.12
CA ASN A 31 -4.78 14.14 -7.58
C ASN A 31 -3.42 14.68 -8.04
N ASP A 32 -2.84 15.64 -7.33
CA ASP A 32 -1.49 16.13 -7.58
C ASP A 32 -0.46 14.99 -7.43
N LEU A 33 -0.50 14.24 -6.34
CA LEU A 33 0.37 13.08 -6.14
C LEU A 33 0.17 12.01 -7.22
N LEU A 34 -1.08 11.69 -7.57
CA LEU A 34 -1.35 10.71 -8.62
C LEU A 34 -0.77 11.14 -9.96
N LYS A 35 -0.88 12.43 -10.31
CA LYS A 35 -0.41 12.95 -11.59
C LYS A 35 1.11 13.13 -11.62
N ASN A 36 1.63 13.90 -10.68
CA ASN A 36 2.98 14.44 -10.73
C ASN A 36 4.02 13.56 -10.02
N TYR A 37 3.59 12.69 -9.10
CA TYR A 37 4.48 11.71 -8.47
C TYR A 37 4.26 10.29 -9.02
N ALA A 38 3.01 9.82 -9.09
CA ALA A 38 2.72 8.45 -9.54
C ALA A 38 2.73 8.28 -11.07
N GLY A 39 2.55 9.37 -11.83
CA GLY A 39 2.60 9.37 -13.30
C GLY A 39 1.27 9.09 -14.00
N ARG A 40 0.13 9.40 -13.36
CA ARG A 40 -1.20 9.28 -14.00
C ARG A 40 -1.48 10.40 -15.00
N PRO A 41 -2.31 10.17 -16.03
CA PRO A 41 -2.99 8.91 -16.37
C PRO A 41 -2.06 7.90 -17.05
N THR A 42 -2.24 6.62 -16.73
CA THR A 42 -1.50 5.52 -17.36
C THR A 42 -2.02 5.24 -18.78
N ALA A 43 -1.13 4.84 -19.68
CA ALA A 43 -1.46 4.54 -21.08
C ALA A 43 -2.47 3.38 -21.22
N LEU A 44 -3.14 3.32 -22.39
CA LEU A 44 -3.95 2.18 -22.82
C LEU A 44 -3.37 1.66 -24.14
N THR A 45 -2.68 0.52 -24.10
CA THR A 45 -1.89 0.01 -25.24
C THR A 45 -2.66 -1.07 -26.00
N LYS A 46 -2.87 -0.90 -27.31
CA LYS A 46 -3.48 -1.92 -28.19
C LYS A 46 -2.45 -3.03 -28.51
N CYS A 47 -2.78 -4.28 -28.23
CA CYS A 47 -1.92 -5.43 -28.49
C CYS A 47 -2.22 -6.08 -29.85
N GLN A 48 -1.52 -5.66 -30.90
CA GLN A 48 -1.81 -6.10 -32.26
C GLN A 48 -1.31 -7.54 -32.54
N ASN A 49 -0.10 -7.86 -32.10
CA ASN A 49 0.57 -9.11 -32.48
C ASN A 49 -0.08 -10.35 -31.84
N ILE A 50 -0.47 -10.28 -30.56
CA ILE A 50 -1.05 -11.42 -29.83
C ILE A 50 -2.46 -11.76 -30.34
N THR A 51 -3.18 -10.79 -30.90
CA THR A 51 -4.53 -11.00 -31.46
C THR A 51 -4.53 -11.25 -32.96
N ALA A 52 -3.35 -11.40 -33.58
CA ALA A 52 -3.24 -11.64 -35.02
C ALA A 52 -4.01 -12.91 -35.45
N GLY A 53 -4.76 -12.82 -36.54
CA GLY A 53 -5.60 -13.92 -37.04
C GLY A 53 -6.93 -14.12 -36.29
N THR A 54 -7.25 -13.29 -35.29
CA THR A 54 -8.52 -13.34 -34.55
C THR A 54 -9.39 -12.11 -34.85
N LYS A 55 -10.67 -12.15 -34.46
CA LYS A 55 -11.56 -10.97 -34.48
C LYS A 55 -11.49 -10.14 -33.18
N THR A 56 -10.62 -10.51 -32.25
CA THR A 56 -10.50 -9.88 -30.94
C THR A 56 -9.63 -8.62 -31.03
N THR A 57 -10.07 -7.52 -30.40
CA THR A 57 -9.22 -6.35 -30.14
C THR A 57 -8.88 -6.30 -28.66
N LEU A 58 -7.60 -6.43 -28.32
CA LEU A 58 -7.11 -6.40 -26.94
C LEU A 58 -6.41 -5.09 -26.62
N TYR A 59 -6.77 -4.48 -25.49
CA TYR A 59 -6.05 -3.35 -24.90
C TYR A 59 -5.54 -3.71 -23.50
N LEU A 60 -4.36 -3.19 -23.15
CA LEU A 60 -3.78 -3.30 -21.82
C LEU A 60 -3.80 -1.93 -21.14
N LYS A 61 -4.46 -1.84 -19.98
CA LYS A 61 -4.38 -0.66 -19.11
C LYS A 61 -3.06 -0.71 -18.34
N ARG A 62 -2.18 0.26 -18.61
CA ARG A 62 -0.75 0.20 -18.26
C ARG A 62 -0.43 0.63 -16.84
N GLU A 63 -1.04 0.00 -15.84
CA GLU A 63 -0.71 0.25 -14.43
C GLU A 63 0.71 -0.23 -14.06
N ASP A 64 1.36 -1.02 -14.93
CA ASP A 64 2.78 -1.36 -14.85
C ASP A 64 3.70 -0.14 -15.04
N LEU A 65 3.22 0.94 -15.69
CA LEU A 65 4.00 2.17 -15.88
C LEU A 65 3.88 3.14 -14.70
N LEU A 66 3.01 2.86 -13.73
CA LEU A 66 2.87 3.71 -12.55
C LEU A 66 4.16 3.67 -11.72
N HIS A 67 4.52 4.76 -11.04
CA HIS A 67 5.66 4.74 -10.13
C HIS A 67 5.52 3.59 -9.11
N GLY A 68 6.60 2.85 -8.85
CA GLY A 68 6.56 1.61 -8.07
C GLY A 68 6.24 0.35 -8.89
N GLY A 69 5.76 0.47 -10.12
CA GLY A 69 5.58 -0.64 -11.08
C GLY A 69 4.29 -1.44 -10.92
N ALA A 70 3.34 -0.97 -10.11
CA ALA A 70 2.05 -1.63 -9.91
C ALA A 70 0.95 -0.64 -9.51
N HIS A 71 -0.30 -1.02 -9.73
CA HIS A 71 -1.49 -0.25 -9.35
C HIS A 71 -1.59 0.04 -7.84
N LYS A 72 -0.81 -0.65 -6.99
CA LYS A 72 -0.81 -0.48 -5.53
C LYS A 72 -0.43 0.94 -5.11
N THR A 73 0.43 1.63 -5.87
CA THR A 73 0.83 3.01 -5.59
C THR A 73 -0.37 3.97 -5.52
N ASN A 74 -1.44 3.73 -6.27
CA ASN A 74 -2.63 4.58 -6.25
C ASN A 74 -3.24 4.65 -4.83
N GLN A 75 -3.46 3.48 -4.21
CA GLN A 75 -4.22 3.39 -2.96
C GLN A 75 -3.36 3.69 -1.73
N VAL A 76 -2.07 3.35 -1.76
CA VAL A 76 -1.13 3.68 -0.66
C VAL A 76 -0.92 5.19 -0.52
N LEU A 77 -0.90 5.96 -1.61
CA LEU A 77 -0.82 7.42 -1.54
C LEU A 77 -2.05 8.02 -0.85
N GLY A 78 -3.24 7.54 -1.22
CA GLY A 78 -4.49 7.97 -0.57
C GLY A 78 -4.53 7.61 0.91
N GLN A 79 -4.16 6.37 1.27
CA GLN A 79 -4.12 5.93 2.67
C GLN A 79 -3.07 6.68 3.49
N ALA A 80 -1.89 6.96 2.93
CA ALA A 80 -0.86 7.72 3.63
C ALA A 80 -1.29 9.18 3.86
N LEU A 81 -2.02 9.79 2.92
CA LEU A 81 -2.64 11.10 3.13
C LEU A 81 -3.70 11.05 4.24
N LEU A 82 -4.55 10.01 4.28
CA LEU A 82 -5.51 9.81 5.38
C LEU A 82 -4.80 9.65 6.73
N ALA A 83 -3.72 8.88 6.78
CA ALA A 83 -2.91 8.72 7.99
C ALA A 83 -2.41 10.07 8.51
N LYS A 84 -1.87 10.92 7.63
CA LYS A 84 -1.45 12.29 8.00
C LYS A 84 -2.62 13.15 8.46
N ARG A 85 -3.77 13.08 7.79
CA ARG A 85 -4.98 13.82 8.20
C ARG A 85 -5.44 13.42 9.61
N MET A 86 -5.33 12.14 9.95
CA MET A 86 -5.65 11.62 11.27
C MET A 86 -4.55 11.89 12.32
N GLY A 87 -3.47 12.60 11.97
CA GLY A 87 -2.35 12.88 12.87
C GLY A 87 -1.46 11.68 13.17
N LYS A 88 -1.59 10.58 12.41
CA LYS A 88 -0.75 9.39 12.57
C LYS A 88 0.65 9.67 12.01
N THR A 89 1.66 9.16 12.70
CA THR A 89 3.08 9.34 12.33
C THR A 89 3.73 8.05 11.84
N GLU A 90 3.04 6.93 12.01
CA GLU A 90 3.55 5.60 11.66
C GLU A 90 2.61 4.85 10.72
N ILE A 91 3.19 4.02 9.85
CA ILE A 91 2.50 3.11 8.95
C ILE A 91 2.89 1.68 9.29
N ILE A 92 1.88 0.83 9.44
CA ILE A 92 2.01 -0.62 9.47
C ILE A 92 1.52 -1.15 8.13
N ALA A 93 2.25 -2.07 7.52
CA ALA A 93 1.77 -2.80 6.34
C ALA A 93 2.23 -4.26 6.38
N GLU A 94 1.59 -5.08 5.56
CA GLU A 94 1.91 -6.49 5.35
C GLU A 94 2.26 -6.74 3.89
N THR A 95 3.13 -7.70 3.60
CA THR A 95 3.39 -8.04 2.20
C THR A 95 3.82 -9.49 2.00
N GLY A 96 3.47 -10.04 0.84
CA GLY A 96 3.90 -11.36 0.36
C GLY A 96 4.92 -11.18 -0.77
N ALA A 97 4.46 -10.94 -2.00
CA ALA A 97 5.34 -10.70 -3.14
C ALA A 97 6.23 -9.43 -3.01
N GLY A 98 5.98 -8.56 -2.04
CA GLY A 98 6.78 -7.37 -1.75
C GLY A 98 6.31 -6.08 -2.43
N GLN A 99 5.45 -6.16 -3.45
CA GLN A 99 4.97 -4.96 -4.17
C GLN A 99 4.18 -4.01 -3.27
N HIS A 100 3.33 -4.53 -2.38
CA HIS A 100 2.62 -3.68 -1.41
C HIS A 100 3.58 -3.04 -0.42
N GLY A 101 4.54 -3.80 0.11
CA GLY A 101 5.54 -3.25 1.02
C GLY A 101 6.39 -2.15 0.39
N VAL A 102 6.83 -2.32 -0.86
CA VAL A 102 7.54 -1.28 -1.63
C VAL A 102 6.65 -0.04 -1.80
N ALA A 103 5.37 -0.21 -2.13
CA ALA A 103 4.41 0.89 -2.27
C ALA A 103 4.14 1.63 -0.94
N SER A 104 4.03 0.91 0.18
CA SER A 104 3.89 1.51 1.51
C SER A 104 5.16 2.25 1.93
N ALA A 105 6.34 1.69 1.67
CA ALA A 105 7.62 2.30 1.97
C ALA A 105 7.85 3.60 1.18
N LEU A 106 7.61 3.61 -0.14
CA LEU A 106 7.78 4.82 -0.96
C LEU A 106 6.83 5.95 -0.54
N ALA A 107 5.56 5.61 -0.25
CA ALA A 107 4.56 6.60 0.16
C ALA A 107 4.90 7.18 1.53
N SER A 108 5.38 6.33 2.45
CA SER A 108 5.82 6.76 3.78
C SER A 108 7.06 7.63 3.71
N ALA A 109 8.05 7.29 2.87
CA ALA A 109 9.24 8.09 2.65
C ALA A 109 8.89 9.48 2.07
N LEU A 110 8.00 9.53 1.07
CA LEU A 110 7.53 10.78 0.47
C LEU A 110 6.83 11.69 1.48
N LEU A 111 5.99 11.11 2.33
CA LEU A 111 5.07 11.87 3.19
C LEU A 111 5.61 12.05 4.63
N GLY A 112 6.79 11.54 4.93
CA GLY A 112 7.45 11.69 6.24
C GLY A 112 6.82 10.84 7.33
N LEU A 113 6.44 9.60 7.01
CA LEU A 113 5.86 8.64 7.95
C LEU A 113 6.87 7.51 8.23
N LYS A 114 6.94 7.05 9.49
CA LYS A 114 7.77 5.89 9.85
C LYS A 114 7.06 4.61 9.42
N CYS A 115 7.67 3.81 8.56
CA CYS A 115 7.05 2.61 8.01
C CYS A 115 7.67 1.34 8.57
N ARG A 116 6.82 0.41 9.02
CA ARG A 116 7.21 -0.96 9.36
C ARG A 116 6.34 -1.97 8.63
N ILE A 117 6.97 -2.99 8.07
CA ILE A 117 6.38 -3.90 7.11
C ILE A 117 6.59 -5.33 7.57
N TYR A 118 5.49 -6.02 7.84
CA TYR A 118 5.47 -7.44 8.17
C TYR A 118 5.51 -8.28 6.89
N MET A 119 6.40 -9.27 6.85
CA MET A 119 6.58 -10.12 5.67
C MET A 119 6.92 -11.53 6.12
N GLY A 120 6.25 -12.56 5.57
CA GLY A 120 6.54 -13.95 5.93
C GLY A 120 8.01 -14.30 5.64
N ALA A 121 8.69 -14.98 6.56
CA ALA A 121 10.14 -15.23 6.45
C ALA A 121 10.53 -15.94 5.15
N LYS A 122 9.69 -16.86 4.64
CA LYS A 122 9.91 -17.51 3.34
C LYS A 122 9.82 -16.54 2.17
N ASP A 123 8.92 -15.56 2.27
CA ASP A 123 8.77 -14.54 1.25
C ASP A 123 9.92 -13.53 1.30
N VAL A 124 10.45 -13.21 2.49
CA VAL A 124 11.67 -12.38 2.66
C VAL A 124 12.84 -12.97 1.90
N GLU A 125 13.07 -14.29 2.02
CA GLU A 125 14.15 -14.97 1.29
C GLU A 125 13.92 -14.93 -0.22
N ARG A 126 12.70 -15.22 -0.68
CA ARG A 126 12.35 -15.28 -2.12
C ARG A 126 12.31 -13.92 -2.81
N GLN A 127 12.01 -12.85 -2.06
CA GLN A 127 11.78 -11.51 -2.59
C GLN A 127 12.86 -10.51 -2.13
N SER A 128 14.10 -10.97 -1.97
CA SER A 128 15.26 -10.16 -1.58
C SER A 128 15.34 -8.80 -2.32
N PRO A 129 15.09 -8.69 -3.65
CA PRO A 129 15.10 -7.40 -4.34
C PRO A 129 14.08 -6.38 -3.79
N ASN A 130 12.87 -6.84 -3.42
CA ASN A 130 11.85 -5.96 -2.86
C ASN A 130 12.16 -5.62 -1.40
N VAL A 131 12.67 -6.57 -0.62
CA VAL A 131 13.13 -6.33 0.75
C VAL A 131 14.22 -5.26 0.78
N PHE A 132 15.18 -5.34 -0.13
CA PHE A 132 16.23 -4.33 -0.26
C PHE A 132 15.67 -2.94 -0.61
N ARG A 133 14.74 -2.86 -1.58
CA ARG A 133 14.07 -1.58 -1.92
C ARG A 133 13.32 -0.98 -0.74
N MET A 134 12.58 -1.78 0.03
CA MET A 134 11.88 -1.32 1.23
C MET A 134 12.85 -0.69 2.24
N ARG A 135 13.96 -1.37 2.52
CA ARG A 135 15.00 -0.87 3.44
C ARG A 135 15.71 0.39 2.91
N LEU A 136 15.99 0.46 1.61
CA LEU A 136 16.57 1.66 0.98
C LEU A 136 15.67 2.89 1.13
N MET A 137 14.36 2.70 1.17
CA MET A 137 13.39 3.77 1.42
C MET A 137 13.18 4.06 2.91
N GLY A 138 13.96 3.43 3.80
CA GLY A 138 13.92 3.67 5.24
C GLY A 138 12.85 2.88 6.00
N ALA A 139 12.16 1.94 5.35
CA ALA A 139 11.19 1.10 6.03
C ALA A 139 11.86 -0.04 6.82
N GLU A 140 11.32 -0.32 8.00
CA GLU A 140 11.66 -1.50 8.78
C GLU A 140 10.95 -2.72 8.19
N VAL A 141 11.69 -3.77 7.84
CA VAL A 141 11.12 -5.02 7.34
C VAL A 141 11.24 -6.09 8.42
N ILE A 142 10.09 -6.56 8.92
CA ILE A 142 9.95 -7.47 10.06
C ILE A 142 9.58 -8.86 9.54
N PRO A 143 10.51 -9.84 9.55
CA PRO A 143 10.23 -11.21 9.14
C PRO A 143 9.29 -11.92 10.12
N VAL A 144 8.25 -12.55 9.59
CA VAL A 144 7.28 -13.33 10.37
C VAL A 144 7.55 -14.82 10.21
N HIS A 145 7.91 -15.45 11.33
CA HIS A 145 8.22 -16.89 11.41
C HIS A 145 7.04 -17.73 11.92
N SER A 146 5.97 -17.09 12.42
CA SER A 146 4.80 -17.79 12.93
C SER A 146 4.04 -18.50 11.81
N GLY A 147 3.36 -19.59 12.17
CA GLY A 147 2.50 -20.34 11.26
C GLY A 147 3.22 -20.86 10.01
N SER A 148 2.68 -20.52 8.84
CA SER A 148 3.24 -20.97 7.54
C SER A 148 4.42 -20.13 7.06
N ALA A 149 4.71 -19.00 7.74
CA ALA A 149 5.66 -17.97 7.39
C ALA A 149 5.41 -17.36 6.00
N THR A 150 4.14 -17.04 5.70
CA THR A 150 3.71 -16.41 4.43
C THR A 150 2.84 -15.16 4.69
N LEU A 151 2.28 -14.55 3.63
CA LEU A 151 1.41 -13.38 3.70
C LEU A 151 0.31 -13.47 4.77
N LYS A 152 -0.37 -14.61 4.91
CA LYS A 152 -1.44 -14.76 5.91
C LYS A 152 -0.93 -14.52 7.34
N ASP A 153 0.26 -15.02 7.65
CA ASP A 153 0.87 -14.86 8.97
C ASP A 153 1.33 -13.42 9.17
N ALA A 154 1.85 -12.78 8.11
CA ALA A 154 2.17 -11.35 8.12
C ALA A 154 0.94 -10.46 8.37
N CYS A 155 -0.22 -10.75 7.75
CA CYS A 155 -1.48 -10.05 8.03
C CYS A 155 -1.85 -10.14 9.51
N ASN A 156 -1.69 -11.31 10.13
CA ASN A 156 -2.05 -11.52 11.53
C ASN A 156 -1.15 -10.71 12.47
N GLU A 157 0.16 -10.70 12.23
CA GLU A 157 1.09 -9.91 13.06
C GLU A 157 0.87 -8.40 12.85
N ALA A 158 0.61 -7.95 11.62
CA ALA A 158 0.28 -6.55 11.36
C ALA A 158 -1.01 -6.09 12.07
N LEU A 159 -2.06 -6.92 12.06
CA LEU A 159 -3.30 -6.64 12.81
C LEU A 159 -3.08 -6.67 14.33
N ARG A 160 -2.23 -7.57 14.83
CA ARG A 160 -1.87 -7.64 16.24
C ARG A 160 -1.12 -6.39 16.68
N ASP A 161 -0.13 -5.94 15.93
CA ASP A 161 0.56 -4.67 16.17
C ASP A 161 -0.45 -3.52 16.19
N TRP A 162 -1.28 -3.41 15.15
CA TRP A 162 -2.24 -2.31 15.05
C TRP A 162 -3.22 -2.28 16.24
N SER A 163 -3.59 -3.44 16.79
CA SER A 163 -4.46 -3.49 17.98
C SER A 163 -3.87 -2.81 19.22
N GLY A 164 -2.54 -2.70 19.32
CA GLY A 164 -1.83 -2.02 20.42
C GLY A 164 -1.26 -0.65 20.06
N SER A 165 -1.30 -0.25 18.78
CA SER A 165 -0.64 0.96 18.29
C SER A 165 -1.52 1.87 17.43
N TYR A 166 -2.82 1.57 17.28
CA TYR A 166 -3.74 2.32 16.41
C TYR A 166 -3.85 3.81 16.73
N GLU A 167 -3.51 4.24 17.95
CA GLU A 167 -3.50 5.66 18.32
C GLU A 167 -2.46 6.45 17.50
N THR A 168 -1.29 5.87 17.25
CA THR A 168 -0.15 6.52 16.57
C THR A 168 0.09 5.99 15.15
N ALA A 169 -0.35 4.76 14.86
CA ALA A 169 -0.09 4.06 13.61
C ALA A 169 -1.37 3.83 12.78
N HIS A 170 -1.25 3.99 11.46
CA HIS A 170 -2.27 3.60 10.49
C HIS A 170 -1.91 2.26 9.86
N TYR A 171 -2.85 1.32 9.83
CA TYR A 171 -2.67 0.04 9.13
C TYR A 171 -3.05 0.18 7.66
N MET A 172 -2.04 0.15 6.80
CA MET A 172 -2.15 0.32 5.36
C MET A 172 -2.35 -1.03 4.68
N LEU A 173 -3.62 -1.46 4.65
CA LEU A 173 -4.00 -2.76 4.09
C LEU A 173 -3.64 -2.88 2.60
N GLY A 174 -3.04 -4.02 2.22
CA GLY A 174 -2.65 -4.33 0.85
C GLY A 174 -3.56 -5.34 0.17
N THR A 175 -4.66 -4.87 -0.43
CA THR A 175 -5.52 -5.69 -1.29
C THR A 175 -5.04 -5.71 -2.74
#